data_AF-J9EX79-F1
#
_entry.id   AF-J9EX79-F1
#
_cell.length_a   1.000
_cell.length_b   1.000
_cell.length_c   1.000
_cell.angle_alpha   90.00
_cell.angle_beta   90.00
_cell.angle_gamma   90.00
#
_symmetry.space_group_name_H-M   'P 1'
#
loop_
_entity.id
_entity.type
_entity.pdbx_description
1 polymer ?
#
loop_
_entity_poly.entity_id
_entity_poly.type
_entity_poly.pdbx_seq_one_letter_code
_entity_poly.pdbx_strand_id
1 'polypeptide(L)'
;MVYTAVNSELGRQYEILRAGGTVLNETRTVDRYGNTIAMREKEIEMDYRFMPEPNLPPVQIKQEWIENCRLMLSKPRYLKNIEEYGMGPEVALQIANQKNLATFVEMVLNVCDDATMASVLVEWTFLLQIICRNCTKRFPASRTIFINHFVEAVHLFHTKRLTKLTTFDLLRRYIEAELDKSPTEIINEENLWRIHDKDEIIQIVEKVIRENDKLVRKIQKSGAKRHATKLRAAILSECNRRIEADEISEIIRRKLLSGS
;
A
#
# COMPACT_ATOMS: atom_id res chain seq x y z
N MET A 1 -14.59 -14.68 15.38
CA MET A 1 -15.67 -15.44 16.04
C MET A 1 -16.30 -16.45 15.09
N VAL A 2 -16.83 -16.04 13.92
CA VAL A 2 -17.39 -16.98 12.92
C VAL A 2 -16.39 -18.05 12.48
N TYR A 3 -15.17 -17.66 12.10
CA TYR A 3 -14.12 -18.61 11.70
C TYR A 3 -13.83 -19.66 12.78
N THR A 4 -13.68 -19.24 14.03
CA THR A 4 -13.42 -20.13 15.18
C THR A 4 -14.59 -21.08 15.42
N ALA A 5 -15.82 -20.59 15.36
CA ALA A 5 -17.03 -21.38 15.53
C ALA A 5 -17.17 -22.46 14.46
N VAL A 6 -16.94 -22.09 13.20
CA VAL A 6 -17.00 -23.01 12.06
C VAL A 6 -15.95 -24.10 12.21
N ASN A 7 -14.71 -23.76 12.57
CA ASN A 7 -13.67 -24.76 12.79
C ASN A 7 -13.94 -25.68 13.98
N SER A 8 -14.50 -25.14 15.07
CA SER A 8 -14.91 -25.95 16.23
C SER A 8 -16.00 -26.95 15.85
N GLU A 9 -17.03 -26.51 15.12
CA GLU A 9 -18.09 -27.40 14.64
C GLU A 9 -17.57 -28.44 13.64
N LEU A 10 -16.66 -28.03 12.74
CA LEU A 10 -16.03 -28.94 11.78
C LEU A 10 -15.27 -30.04 12.50
N GLY A 11 -14.50 -29.71 13.54
CA GLY A 11 -13.83 -30.69 14.39
C GLY A 11 -14.80 -31.63 15.10
N ARG A 12 -15.90 -31.11 15.67
CA ARG A 12 -16.94 -31.92 16.32
C ARG A 12 -17.58 -32.91 15.35
N GLN A 13 -18.03 -32.44 14.19
CA GLN A 13 -18.68 -33.28 13.19
C GLN A 13 -17.71 -34.34 12.65
N TYR A 14 -16.44 -33.98 12.46
CA TYR A 14 -15.39 -34.91 12.06
C TYR A 14 -15.22 -36.05 13.07
N GLU A 15 -15.10 -35.77 14.37
CA GLU A 15 -14.94 -36.82 15.39
C GLU A 15 -16.17 -37.73 15.50
N ILE A 16 -17.38 -37.18 15.38
CA ILE A 16 -18.63 -37.97 15.37
C ILE A 16 -18.63 -38.96 14.20
N LEU A 17 -18.32 -38.48 12.99
CA LEU A 17 -18.29 -39.32 11.79
C LEU A 17 -17.15 -40.34 11.83
N ARG A 18 -15.97 -39.94 12.34
CA ARG A 18 -14.81 -40.83 12.48
C ARG A 18 -15.06 -41.97 13.46
N ALA A 19 -15.84 -41.73 14.51
CA ALA A 19 -16.27 -42.76 15.46
C ALA A 19 -17.41 -43.66 14.91
N GLY A 20 -17.86 -43.46 13.66
CA GLY A 20 -18.96 -44.20 13.05
C GLY A 20 -20.36 -43.72 13.48
N GLY A 21 -20.45 -42.56 14.13
CA GLY A 21 -21.72 -41.95 14.51
C GLY A 21 -22.36 -41.12 13.40
N THR A 22 -23.54 -40.56 13.69
CA THR A 22 -24.31 -39.72 12.76
C THR A 22 -24.42 -38.30 13.31
N VAL A 23 -24.17 -37.30 12.46
CA VAL A 23 -24.37 -35.89 12.83
C VAL A 23 -25.87 -35.58 12.82
N LEU A 24 -26.42 -35.23 13.97
CA LEU A 24 -27.84 -34.86 14.11
C LEU A 24 -28.10 -33.46 13.54
N ASN A 25 -29.31 -33.25 13.02
CA ASN A 25 -29.75 -31.93 12.57
C ASN A 25 -30.21 -31.10 13.78
N GLU A 26 -29.38 -30.17 14.19
CA GLU A 26 -29.59 -29.37 15.40
C GLU A 26 -29.28 -27.89 15.16
N THR A 27 -29.93 -27.03 15.93
CA THR A 27 -29.52 -25.62 16.04
C THR A 27 -28.54 -25.51 17.19
N ARG A 28 -27.33 -25.02 16.89
CA ARG A 28 -26.25 -24.81 17.88
C ARG A 28 -25.97 -23.32 18.03
N THR A 29 -25.55 -22.91 19.23
CA THR A 29 -24.99 -21.58 19.49
C THR A 29 -23.48 -21.66 19.66
N VAL A 30 -22.82 -20.51 19.77
CA VAL A 30 -21.38 -20.39 19.95
C VAL A 30 -21.10 -19.73 21.29
N ASP A 31 -20.24 -20.34 22.11
CA ASP A 31 -19.80 -19.73 23.37
C ASP A 31 -18.74 -18.65 23.15
N ARG A 32 -18.32 -17.97 24.23
CA ARG A 32 -17.29 -16.92 24.18
C ARG A 32 -15.91 -17.43 23.73
N TYR A 33 -15.67 -18.73 23.77
CA TYR A 33 -14.43 -19.38 23.37
C TYR A 33 -14.47 -19.89 21.92
N GLY A 34 -15.63 -19.82 21.26
CA GLY A 34 -15.84 -20.32 19.91
C GLY A 34 -16.25 -21.79 19.84
N ASN A 35 -16.58 -22.43 20.97
CA ASN A 35 -17.12 -23.79 20.96
C ASN A 35 -18.61 -23.77 20.61
N THR A 36 -19.06 -24.76 19.85
CA THR A 36 -20.48 -24.90 19.56
C THR A 36 -21.19 -25.68 20.65
N ILE A 37 -22.35 -25.19 21.08
CA ILE A 37 -23.19 -25.81 22.12
C ILE A 37 -24.56 -26.09 21.51
N ALA A 38 -25.07 -27.31 21.69
CA ALA A 38 -26.42 -27.69 21.27
C ALA A 38 -27.45 -26.81 21.96
N MET A 39 -28.42 -26.26 21.21
CA MET A 39 -29.57 -25.56 21.79
C MET A 39 -30.83 -26.39 21.67
N ARG A 40 -31.20 -26.74 20.44
CA ARG A 40 -32.39 -27.55 20.17
C ARG A 40 -32.12 -28.51 19.03
N GLU A 41 -32.70 -29.69 19.11
CA GLU A 41 -32.80 -30.62 17.99
C GLU A 41 -33.89 -30.15 17.04
N LYS A 42 -33.69 -30.35 15.73
CA LYS A 42 -34.74 -30.12 14.73
C LYS A 42 -35.48 -31.44 14.51
N GLU A 43 -36.46 -31.71 15.36
CA GLU A 43 -37.25 -32.94 15.28
C GLU A 43 -38.19 -32.97 14.05
N ILE A 44 -38.70 -31.81 13.61
CA ILE A 44 -39.65 -31.67 12.50
C ILE A 44 -39.37 -30.35 11.76
N GLU A 45 -39.50 -30.34 10.43
CA GLU A 45 -39.53 -29.10 9.64
C GLU A 45 -40.74 -28.27 10.12
N MET A 46 -40.50 -27.07 10.67
CA MET A 46 -41.59 -26.28 11.25
C MET A 46 -42.51 -25.79 10.12
N ASP A 47 -43.79 -26.12 10.20
CA ASP A 47 -44.79 -25.55 9.31
C ASP A 47 -45.06 -24.10 9.69
N TYR A 48 -44.37 -23.19 9.00
CA TYR A 48 -44.53 -21.75 9.16
C TYR A 48 -45.87 -21.22 8.61
N ARG A 49 -46.68 -22.07 7.96
CA ARG A 49 -47.99 -21.73 7.39
C ARG A 49 -47.95 -20.42 6.59
N PHE A 50 -47.00 -20.36 5.65
CA PHE A 50 -46.84 -19.20 4.78
C PHE A 50 -48.16 -18.91 4.05
N MET A 51 -48.66 -17.69 4.21
CA MET A 51 -49.85 -17.16 3.57
C MET A 51 -49.49 -15.79 2.99
N PRO A 52 -49.99 -15.42 1.80
CA PRO A 52 -49.87 -14.06 1.30
C PRO A 52 -50.46 -13.08 2.31
N GLU A 53 -49.70 -12.05 2.69
CA GLU A 53 -50.18 -11.01 3.62
C GLU A 53 -51.36 -10.26 2.98
N PRO A 54 -52.60 -10.42 3.49
CA PRO A 54 -53.79 -9.85 2.85
C PRO A 54 -53.85 -8.33 2.96
N ASN A 55 -53.16 -7.74 3.94
CA ASN A 55 -53.18 -6.29 4.15
C ASN A 55 -52.20 -5.54 3.24
N LEU A 56 -51.29 -6.25 2.55
CA LEU A 56 -50.31 -5.66 1.66
C LEU A 56 -50.63 -6.05 0.21
N PRO A 57 -50.97 -5.09 -0.67
CA PRO A 57 -51.14 -5.39 -2.08
C PRO A 57 -49.80 -5.86 -2.67
N PRO A 58 -49.82 -6.73 -3.70
CA PRO A 58 -48.60 -7.15 -4.37
C PRO A 58 -47.80 -5.95 -4.90
N VAL A 59 -46.50 -5.94 -4.61
CA VAL A 59 -45.59 -4.90 -5.12
C VAL A 59 -45.30 -5.16 -6.60
N GLN A 60 -45.78 -4.28 -7.48
CA GLN A 60 -45.44 -4.31 -8.89
C GLN A 60 -44.13 -3.56 -9.13
N ILE A 61 -43.05 -4.30 -9.42
CA ILE A 61 -41.75 -3.72 -9.73
C ILE A 61 -41.78 -3.17 -11.16
N LYS A 62 -41.76 -1.84 -11.29
CA LYS A 62 -41.72 -1.17 -12.60
C LYS A 62 -40.34 -1.31 -13.24
N GLN A 63 -40.30 -1.46 -14.56
CA GLN A 63 -39.06 -1.51 -15.33
C GLN A 63 -38.17 -0.26 -15.10
N GLU A 64 -38.80 0.92 -15.02
CA GLU A 64 -38.13 2.19 -14.71
C GLU A 64 -37.38 2.14 -13.36
N TRP A 65 -37.93 1.48 -12.34
CA TRP A 65 -37.26 1.34 -11.04
C TRP A 65 -36.01 0.49 -11.14
N ILE A 66 -36.06 -0.58 -11.93
CA ILE A 66 -34.90 -1.46 -12.17
C ILE A 66 -33.80 -0.69 -12.90
N GLU A 67 -34.17 0.09 -13.92
CA GLU A 67 -33.23 0.91 -14.69
C GLU A 67 -32.60 2.00 -13.81
N ASN A 68 -33.39 2.69 -13.00
CA ASN A 68 -32.88 3.66 -12.03
C ASN A 68 -31.93 3.02 -11.00
N CYS A 69 -32.27 1.84 -10.47
CA CYS A 69 -31.38 1.10 -9.57
C CYS A 69 -30.08 0.69 -10.27
N ARG A 70 -30.12 0.26 -11.53
CA ARG A 70 -28.91 -0.07 -12.30
C ARG A 70 -27.99 1.13 -12.49
N LEU A 71 -28.55 2.32 -12.72
CA LEU A 71 -27.78 3.55 -12.84
C LEU A 71 -27.15 3.98 -11.51
N MET A 72 -27.77 3.64 -10.38
CA MET A 72 -27.25 3.92 -9.03
C MET A 72 -26.19 2.90 -8.56
N LEU A 73 -26.12 1.72 -9.17
CA LEU A 73 -25.13 0.71 -8.82
C LEU A 73 -23.74 1.14 -9.29
N SER A 74 -22.89 1.52 -8.34
CA SER A 74 -21.46 1.69 -8.60
C SER A 74 -20.75 0.35 -8.51
N LYS A 75 -19.78 0.14 -9.40
CA LYS A 75 -18.85 -0.99 -9.26
C LYS A 75 -18.11 -0.86 -7.93
N PRO A 76 -17.88 -1.97 -7.21
CA PRO A 76 -16.98 -1.97 -6.08
C PRO A 76 -15.62 -1.36 -6.45
N ARG A 77 -15.08 -0.50 -5.58
CA ARG A 77 -13.82 0.22 -5.82
C ARG A 77 -12.67 -0.69 -6.26
N TYR A 78 -12.57 -1.90 -5.70
CA TYR A 78 -11.52 -2.85 -6.07
C TYR A 78 -11.66 -3.34 -7.52
N LEU A 79 -12.88 -3.59 -8.01
CA LEU A 79 -13.10 -3.99 -9.41
C LEU A 79 -12.76 -2.84 -10.36
N LYS A 80 -13.19 -1.62 -10.03
CA LYS A 80 -12.81 -0.41 -10.77
C LYS A 80 -11.29 -0.29 -10.87
N ASN A 81 -10.59 -0.46 -9.74
CA ASN A 81 -9.14 -0.39 -9.66
C ASN A 81 -8.41 -1.44 -10.52
N ILE A 82 -8.96 -2.65 -10.61
CA ILE A 82 -8.40 -3.72 -11.44
C ILE A 82 -8.65 -3.46 -12.93
N GLU A 83 -9.89 -3.15 -13.30
CA GLU A 83 -10.33 -3.04 -14.70
C GLU A 83 -9.84 -1.76 -15.37
N GLU A 84 -9.91 -0.61 -14.69
CA GLU A 84 -9.58 0.70 -15.27
C GLU A 84 -8.10 1.05 -15.14
N TYR A 85 -7.46 0.64 -14.04
CA TYR A 85 -6.07 1.02 -13.73
C TYR A 85 -5.08 -0.15 -13.77
N GLY A 86 -5.54 -1.36 -14.13
CA GLY A 86 -4.68 -2.54 -14.26
C GLY A 86 -4.04 -3.00 -12.95
N MET A 87 -4.64 -2.66 -11.79
CA MET A 87 -4.07 -3.04 -10.49
C MET A 87 -4.18 -4.55 -10.24
N GLY A 88 -3.17 -5.10 -9.56
CA GLY A 88 -3.23 -6.47 -9.07
C GLY A 88 -4.40 -6.66 -8.07
N PRO A 89 -5.12 -7.80 -8.10
CA PRO A 89 -6.29 -8.02 -7.24
C PRO A 89 -6.03 -7.88 -5.74
N GLU A 90 -4.87 -8.35 -5.28
CA GLU A 90 -4.47 -8.27 -3.87
C GLU A 90 -4.33 -6.81 -3.40
N VAL A 91 -3.64 -5.98 -4.19
CA VAL A 91 -3.46 -4.55 -3.91
C VAL A 91 -4.80 -3.82 -3.94
N ALA A 92 -5.64 -4.11 -4.94
CA ALA A 92 -6.96 -3.50 -5.06
C ALA A 92 -7.87 -3.82 -3.84
N LEU A 93 -7.84 -5.07 -3.37
CA LEU A 93 -8.55 -5.48 -2.15
C LEU A 93 -7.97 -4.83 -0.89
N GLN A 94 -6.65 -4.75 -0.77
CA GLN A 94 -6.00 -4.09 0.36
C GLN A 94 -6.42 -2.61 0.46
N ILE A 95 -6.46 -1.91 -0.67
CA ILE A 95 -6.92 -0.53 -0.76
C ILE A 95 -8.39 -0.44 -0.37
N ALA A 96 -9.25 -1.27 -0.96
CA ALA A 96 -10.70 -1.24 -0.71
C ALA A 96 -11.07 -1.55 0.75
N ASN A 97 -10.29 -2.38 1.44
CA ASN A 97 -10.48 -2.70 2.86
C ASN A 97 -10.12 -1.54 3.80
N GLN A 98 -9.41 -0.52 3.31
CA GLN A 98 -9.01 0.64 4.11
C GLN A 98 -9.71 1.90 3.58
N LYS A 99 -10.82 2.32 4.22
CA LYS A 99 -11.64 3.47 3.79
C LYS A 99 -10.82 4.72 3.47
N ASN A 100 -9.89 5.11 4.35
CA ASN A 100 -9.07 6.31 4.18
C ASN A 100 -8.09 6.18 3.00
N LEU A 101 -7.49 5.01 2.82
CA LEU A 101 -6.60 4.73 1.70
C LEU A 101 -7.35 4.68 0.37
N ALA A 102 -8.50 3.99 0.32
CA ALA A 102 -9.35 3.95 -0.87
C ALA A 102 -9.76 5.34 -1.34
N THR A 103 -10.19 6.20 -0.41
CA THR A 103 -10.57 7.57 -0.73
C THR A 103 -9.36 8.40 -1.19
N PHE A 104 -8.19 8.25 -0.57
CA PHE A 104 -6.99 8.97 -0.99
C PHE A 104 -6.50 8.53 -2.37
N VAL A 105 -6.45 7.22 -2.63
CA VAL A 105 -6.07 6.67 -3.95
C VAL A 105 -7.03 7.17 -5.02
N GLU A 106 -8.34 7.17 -4.76
CA GLU A 106 -9.33 7.71 -5.70
C GLU A 106 -9.09 9.20 -6.00
N MET A 107 -8.80 10.01 -4.98
CA MET A 107 -8.47 11.44 -5.18
C MET A 107 -7.18 11.61 -6.01
N VAL A 108 -6.15 10.82 -5.72
CA VAL A 108 -4.86 10.87 -6.43
C VAL A 108 -5.02 10.45 -7.89
N LEU A 109 -5.75 9.38 -8.18
CA LEU A 109 -5.98 8.89 -9.54
C LEU A 109 -6.87 9.82 -10.35
N ASN A 110 -7.81 10.54 -9.72
CA ASN A 110 -8.64 11.53 -10.41
C ASN A 110 -7.87 12.80 -10.80
N VAL A 111 -6.75 13.10 -10.14
CA VAL A 111 -5.88 14.24 -10.46
C VAL A 111 -4.85 13.88 -11.53
N CYS A 112 -4.54 12.60 -11.70
CA CYS A 112 -3.53 12.14 -12.64
C CYS A 112 -4.16 11.69 -13.96
N ASP A 113 -3.95 12.46 -15.03
CA ASP A 113 -4.46 12.13 -16.36
C ASP A 113 -3.68 10.98 -17.05
N ASP A 114 -2.51 10.60 -16.51
CA ASP A 114 -1.67 9.55 -17.06
C ASP A 114 -1.96 8.20 -16.38
N ALA A 115 -2.71 7.34 -17.07
CA ALA A 115 -3.05 6.00 -16.56
C ALA A 115 -1.81 5.14 -16.25
N THR A 116 -0.66 5.39 -16.90
CA THR A 116 0.57 4.62 -16.65
C THR A 116 1.17 4.89 -15.26
N MET A 117 0.81 6.02 -14.65
CA MET A 117 1.24 6.42 -13.31
C MET A 117 0.48 5.71 -12.20
N ALA A 118 -0.65 5.06 -12.48
CA ALA A 118 -1.55 4.56 -11.44
C ALA A 118 -0.87 3.58 -10.47
N SER A 119 -0.07 2.65 -10.99
CA SER A 119 0.70 1.69 -10.19
C SER A 119 1.71 2.38 -9.27
N VAL A 120 2.49 3.31 -9.82
CA VAL A 120 3.52 4.06 -9.09
C VAL A 120 2.88 4.96 -8.03
N LEU A 121 1.81 5.66 -8.35
CA LEU A 121 1.07 6.49 -7.39
C LEU A 121 0.56 5.66 -6.21
N VAL A 122 -0.02 4.48 -6.49
CA VAL A 122 -0.48 3.54 -5.45
C VAL A 122 0.68 3.08 -4.56
N GLU A 123 1.82 2.66 -5.13
CA GLU A 123 3.01 2.30 -4.35
C GLU A 123 3.46 3.44 -3.42
N TRP A 124 3.47 4.66 -3.95
CA TRP A 124 3.82 5.85 -3.17
C TRP A 124 2.76 6.23 -2.12
N THR A 125 1.48 5.85 -2.29
CA THR A 125 0.48 6.04 -1.23
C THR A 125 0.77 5.18 -0.01
N PHE A 126 1.28 3.94 -0.20
CA PHE A 126 1.72 3.09 0.90
C PHE A 126 2.99 3.66 1.58
N LEU A 127 3.94 4.17 0.79
CA LEU A 127 5.11 4.87 1.34
C LEU A 127 4.68 6.12 2.14
N LEU A 128 3.68 6.85 1.66
CA LEU A 128 3.13 8.01 2.36
C LEU A 128 2.48 7.62 3.69
N GLN A 129 1.78 6.48 3.79
CA GLN A 129 1.29 5.97 5.07
C GLN A 129 2.43 5.76 6.08
N ILE A 130 3.56 5.22 5.61
CA ILE A 130 4.76 5.04 6.45
C ILE A 130 5.34 6.40 6.87
N ILE A 131 5.42 7.37 5.96
CA ILE A 131 5.87 8.73 6.27
C ILE A 131 4.98 9.37 7.33
N CYS A 132 3.66 9.38 7.14
CA CYS A 132 2.70 9.92 8.11
C CYS A 132 2.88 9.26 9.49
N ARG A 133 2.98 7.92 9.53
CA ARG A 133 3.20 7.19 10.79
C ARG A 133 4.49 7.61 11.49
N ASN A 134 5.59 7.72 10.75
CA ASN A 134 6.90 8.09 11.30
C ASN A 134 6.94 9.55 11.79
N CYS A 135 6.20 10.45 11.12
CA CYS A 135 6.04 11.84 11.52
C CYS A 135 4.93 12.04 12.58
N THR A 136 4.31 10.96 13.08
CA THR A 136 3.17 11.01 14.01
C THR A 136 1.97 11.83 13.52
N LYS A 137 1.79 11.89 12.19
CA LYS A 137 0.67 12.58 11.53
C LYS A 137 -0.39 11.59 11.08
N ARG A 138 -1.64 12.06 10.92
CA ARG A 138 -2.75 11.26 10.40
C ARG A 138 -2.64 11.10 8.88
N PHE A 139 -3.12 9.97 8.38
CA PHE A 139 -3.20 9.67 6.95
C PHE A 139 -4.67 9.55 6.49
N PRO A 140 -5.01 10.04 5.29
CA PRO A 140 -4.20 10.92 4.45
C PRO A 140 -4.09 12.33 5.03
N ALA A 141 -3.14 13.12 4.55
CA ALA A 141 -3.14 14.56 4.85
C ALA A 141 -4.42 15.20 4.30
N SER A 142 -5.07 16.06 5.09
CA SER A 142 -6.42 16.55 4.81
C SER A 142 -6.50 17.75 3.87
N ARG A 143 -5.36 18.27 3.38
CA ARG A 143 -5.32 19.45 2.52
C ARG A 143 -5.45 19.06 1.06
N THR A 144 -6.41 19.66 0.35
CA THR A 144 -6.62 19.39 -1.08
C THR A 144 -5.38 19.68 -1.93
N ILE A 145 -4.66 20.76 -1.62
CA ILE A 145 -3.44 21.14 -2.36
C ILE A 145 -2.32 20.08 -2.26
N PHE A 146 -2.29 19.32 -1.16
CA PHE A 146 -1.29 18.27 -0.96
C PHE A 146 -1.45 17.12 -1.96
N ILE A 147 -2.66 16.84 -2.45
CA ILE A 147 -2.88 15.80 -3.47
C ILE A 147 -2.12 16.16 -4.75
N ASN A 148 -2.19 17.42 -5.17
CA ASN A 148 -1.47 17.91 -6.34
C ASN A 148 0.05 17.83 -6.13
N HIS A 149 0.54 18.25 -4.96
CA HIS A 149 1.97 18.16 -4.62
C HIS A 149 2.46 16.70 -4.58
N PHE A 150 1.64 15.79 -4.05
CA PHE A 150 1.96 14.37 -4.03
C PHE A 150 2.05 13.80 -5.45
N VAL A 151 1.05 14.07 -6.30
CA VAL A 151 1.04 13.60 -7.70
C VAL A 151 2.24 14.16 -8.47
N GLU A 152 2.54 15.45 -8.33
CA GLU A 152 3.69 16.09 -8.99
C GLU A 152 5.01 15.49 -8.50
N ALA A 153 5.23 15.34 -7.20
CA ALA A 153 6.46 14.75 -6.67
C ALA A 153 6.69 13.32 -7.14
N VAL A 154 5.62 12.51 -7.21
CA VAL A 154 5.67 11.14 -7.73
C VAL A 154 5.87 11.13 -9.25
N HIS A 155 5.31 12.07 -9.99
CA HIS A 155 5.55 12.23 -11.42
C HIS A 155 7.01 12.59 -11.72
N LEU A 156 7.62 13.49 -10.95
CA LEU A 156 9.05 13.81 -11.07
C LEU A 156 9.95 12.62 -10.73
N PHE A 157 9.54 11.76 -9.81
CA PHE A 157 10.21 10.47 -9.57
C PHE A 157 10.05 9.50 -10.75
N HIS A 158 8.82 9.32 -11.26
CA HIS A 158 8.52 8.41 -12.36
C HIS A 158 9.28 8.77 -13.64
N THR A 159 9.37 10.06 -13.94
CA THR A 159 10.15 10.62 -15.06
C THR A 159 11.66 10.66 -14.78
N LYS A 160 12.12 10.04 -13.68
CA LYS A 160 13.53 9.93 -13.26
C LYS A 160 14.22 11.26 -12.97
N ARG A 161 13.48 12.36 -12.76
CA ARG A 161 14.04 13.68 -12.42
C ARG A 161 14.39 13.81 -10.94
N LEU A 162 13.77 13.00 -10.09
CA LEU A 162 14.11 12.84 -8.67
C LEU A 162 14.56 11.42 -8.38
N THR A 163 15.32 11.27 -7.29
CA THR A 163 15.64 9.95 -6.75
C THR A 163 14.57 9.51 -5.78
N LYS A 164 14.49 8.20 -5.50
CA LYS A 164 13.55 7.70 -4.48
C LYS A 164 13.73 8.38 -3.12
N LEU A 165 14.98 8.69 -2.75
CA LEU A 165 15.27 9.31 -1.46
C LEU A 165 14.90 10.80 -1.42
N THR A 166 15.17 11.56 -2.49
CA THR A 166 14.78 12.97 -2.53
C THR A 166 13.26 13.13 -2.55
N THR A 167 12.53 12.29 -3.30
CA THR A 167 11.07 12.28 -3.28
C THR A 167 10.53 11.91 -1.90
N PHE A 168 11.11 10.92 -1.23
CA PHE A 168 10.71 10.53 0.13
C PHE A 168 10.91 11.67 1.13
N ASP A 169 12.06 12.35 1.09
CA ASP A 169 12.33 13.50 1.97
C ASP A 169 11.43 14.69 1.67
N LEU A 170 11.15 14.95 0.40
CA LEU A 170 10.23 16.02 0.00
C LEU A 170 8.82 15.77 0.53
N LEU A 171 8.27 14.57 0.34
CA LEU A 171 6.97 14.18 0.89
C LEU A 171 6.95 14.26 2.42
N ARG A 172 8.03 13.83 3.07
CA ARG A 172 8.19 13.97 4.53
C ARG A 172 8.10 15.44 4.97
N ARG A 173 8.78 16.35 4.27
CA ARG A 173 8.74 17.80 4.56
C ARG A 173 7.35 18.38 4.39
N TYR A 174 6.61 17.98 3.35
CA TYR A 174 5.20 18.38 3.21
C TYR A 174 4.34 17.91 4.39
N ILE A 175 4.56 16.70 4.90
CA ILE A 175 3.82 16.17 6.04
C ILE A 175 4.22 16.83 7.37
N GLU A 176 5.49 17.20 7.55
CA GLU A 176 5.99 17.83 8.78
C GLU A 176 5.65 19.32 8.86
N ALA A 177 5.88 20.05 7.77
CA ALA A 177 5.82 21.51 7.73
C ALA A 177 4.65 22.10 6.93
N GLU A 178 3.80 21.26 6.32
CA GLU A 178 2.61 21.67 5.57
C GLU A 178 2.91 22.74 4.50
N LEU A 179 3.96 22.52 3.71
CA LEU A 179 4.44 23.48 2.72
C LEU A 179 3.39 23.76 1.63
N ASP A 180 3.30 25.03 1.22
CA ASP A 180 2.38 25.51 0.18
C ASP A 180 3.03 25.59 -1.21
N LYS A 181 4.37 25.72 -1.28
CA LYS A 181 5.11 25.76 -2.55
C LYS A 181 4.99 24.44 -3.30
N SER A 182 4.99 24.51 -4.63
CA SER A 182 4.98 23.32 -5.47
C SER A 182 6.28 22.51 -5.34
N PRO A 183 6.27 21.18 -5.57
CA PRO A 183 7.46 20.37 -5.61
C PRO A 183 8.56 20.95 -6.50
N THR A 184 8.21 21.38 -7.71
CA THR A 184 9.15 21.96 -8.67
C THR A 184 9.82 23.22 -8.16
N GLU A 185 9.09 24.12 -7.47
CA GLU A 185 9.67 25.32 -6.85
C GLU A 185 10.72 24.97 -5.80
N ILE A 186 10.38 24.07 -4.87
CA ILE A 186 11.31 23.66 -3.79
C ILE A 186 12.57 23.02 -4.38
N ILE A 187 12.40 22.16 -5.39
CA ILE A 187 13.52 21.46 -6.04
C ILE A 187 14.44 22.44 -6.77
N ASN A 188 13.90 23.48 -7.42
CA ASN A 188 14.67 24.50 -8.09
C ASN A 188 15.43 25.39 -7.09
N GLU A 189 14.77 25.87 -6.04
CA GLU A 189 15.38 26.73 -5.01
C GLU A 189 16.54 26.02 -4.29
N GLU A 190 16.40 24.72 -4.04
CA GLU A 190 17.37 23.93 -3.28
C GLU A 190 18.30 23.08 -4.15
N ASN A 191 18.18 23.18 -5.48
CA ASN A 191 18.95 22.42 -6.46
C ASN A 191 18.94 20.89 -6.19
N LEU A 192 17.76 20.32 -5.99
CA LEU A 192 17.57 18.90 -5.62
C LEU A 192 17.33 17.96 -6.83
N TRP A 193 17.52 18.46 -8.05
CA TRP A 193 17.39 17.65 -9.26
C TRP A 193 18.38 16.48 -9.25
N ARG A 194 17.93 15.31 -9.73
CA ARG A 194 18.78 14.13 -9.87
C ARG A 194 19.98 14.45 -10.78
N ILE A 195 21.16 14.03 -10.33
CA ILE A 195 22.37 14.07 -11.14
C ILE A 195 22.34 12.87 -12.09
N HIS A 196 22.45 13.13 -13.40
CA HIS A 196 22.53 12.10 -14.44
C HIS A 196 23.91 12.00 -15.08
N ASP A 197 24.75 13.02 -14.91
CA ASP A 197 26.11 13.05 -15.45
C ASP A 197 26.98 12.01 -14.72
N LYS A 198 27.46 11.03 -15.48
CA LYS A 198 28.27 9.93 -14.93
C LYS A 198 29.61 10.41 -14.42
N ASP A 199 30.22 11.40 -15.06
CA ASP A 199 31.53 11.91 -14.67
C ASP A 199 31.39 12.72 -13.37
N GLU A 200 30.33 13.53 -13.24
CA GLU A 200 29.98 14.21 -11.99
C GLU A 200 29.76 13.21 -10.84
N ILE A 201 28.97 12.16 -11.08
CA ILE A 201 28.72 11.09 -10.09
C ILE A 201 30.04 10.43 -9.66
N ILE A 202 30.91 10.07 -10.61
CA ILE A 202 32.19 9.44 -10.31
C ILE A 202 33.07 10.37 -9.48
N GLN A 203 33.16 11.65 -9.83
CA GLN A 203 33.95 12.64 -9.09
C GLN A 203 33.48 12.78 -7.64
N ILE A 204 32.17 12.87 -7.40
CA ILE A 204 31.59 12.93 -6.05
C ILE A 204 31.94 11.66 -5.27
N VAL A 205 31.74 10.49 -5.86
CA VAL A 205 32.05 9.21 -5.21
C VAL A 205 33.54 9.10 -4.87
N GLU A 206 34.43 9.47 -5.78
CA GLU A 206 35.88 9.42 -5.57
C GLU A 206 36.36 10.42 -4.52
N LYS A 207 35.77 11.62 -4.47
CA LYS A 207 36.02 12.59 -3.40
C LYS A 207 35.72 11.96 -2.04
N VAL A 208 34.52 11.41 -1.87
CA VAL A 208 34.10 10.81 -0.59
C VAL A 208 34.93 9.57 -0.24
N ILE A 209 35.33 8.75 -1.23
CA ILE A 209 36.23 7.60 -1.01
C ILE A 209 37.56 8.06 -0.42
N ARG A 210 38.19 9.10 -1.00
CA ARG A 210 39.48 9.66 -0.52
C ARG A 210 39.36 10.22 0.90
N GLU A 211 38.26 10.90 1.21
CA GLU A 211 38.02 11.45 2.55
C GLU A 211 37.75 10.36 3.61
N ASN A 212 37.43 9.13 3.17
CA ASN A 212 37.02 8.02 4.04
C ASN A 212 37.95 6.80 3.96
N ASP A 213 39.26 7.00 3.79
CA ASP A 213 40.29 5.95 3.65
C ASP A 213 40.19 4.83 4.70
N LYS A 214 39.91 5.17 5.97
CA LYS A 214 39.76 4.18 7.05
C LYS A 214 38.58 3.24 6.80
N LEU A 215 37.48 3.73 6.24
CA LEU A 215 36.32 2.90 5.88
C LEU A 215 36.62 2.04 4.65
N VAL A 216 37.30 2.61 3.65
CA VAL A 216 37.70 1.89 2.43
C VAL A 216 38.58 0.69 2.74
N ARG A 217 39.63 0.87 3.57
CA ARG A 217 40.50 -0.24 4.00
C ARG A 217 39.74 -1.32 4.75
N LYS A 218 38.72 -0.97 5.55
CA LYS A 218 37.88 -1.94 6.26
C LYS A 218 36.98 -2.71 5.30
N ILE A 219 36.43 -2.05 4.27
CA ILE A 219 35.64 -2.70 3.23
C ILE A 219 36.48 -3.75 2.49
N GLN A 220 37.69 -3.37 2.06
CA GLN A 220 38.61 -4.25 1.33
C GLN A 220 39.07 -5.46 2.15
N LYS A 221 39.37 -5.27 3.45
CA LYS A 221 39.88 -6.37 4.30
C LYS A 221 38.83 -7.39 4.73
N SER A 222 37.57 -6.97 4.90
CA SER A 222 36.56 -7.81 5.58
C SER A 222 35.33 -8.11 4.73
N GLY A 223 35.21 -7.52 3.54
CA GLY A 223 33.99 -7.60 2.71
C GLY A 223 32.74 -7.09 3.45
N ALA A 224 32.91 -6.36 4.56
CA ALA A 224 31.83 -6.13 5.51
C ALA A 224 30.80 -5.16 4.94
N LYS A 225 29.65 -5.73 4.53
CA LYS A 225 28.44 -5.06 4.05
C LYS A 225 28.08 -3.80 4.86
N ARG A 226 28.27 -3.86 6.19
CA ARG A 226 28.06 -2.73 7.11
C ARG A 226 28.89 -1.49 6.78
N HIS A 227 30.16 -1.64 6.41
CA HIS A 227 31.03 -0.51 6.09
C HIS A 227 30.69 0.09 4.73
N ALA A 228 30.32 -0.74 3.74
CA ALA A 228 29.81 -0.28 2.46
C ALA A 228 28.51 0.53 2.62
N THR A 229 27.60 0.12 3.52
CA THR A 229 26.39 0.88 3.85
C THR A 229 26.72 2.25 4.44
N LYS A 230 27.73 2.34 5.32
CA LYS A 230 28.18 3.62 5.90
C LYS A 230 28.78 4.55 4.83
N LEU A 231 29.63 4.01 3.96
CA LEU A 231 30.23 4.79 2.87
C LEU A 231 29.15 5.29 1.90
N ARG A 232 28.18 4.45 1.55
CA ARG A 232 27.02 4.86 0.75
C ARG A 232 26.23 5.98 1.40
N ALA A 233 26.01 5.92 2.72
CA ALA A 233 25.32 6.98 3.44
C ALA A 233 26.11 8.31 3.42
N ALA A 234 27.45 8.26 3.50
CA ALA A 234 28.30 9.45 3.35
C ALA A 234 28.18 10.07 1.96
N ILE A 235 28.21 9.26 0.90
CA ILE A 235 28.05 9.74 -0.48
C ILE A 235 26.65 10.35 -0.68
N LEU A 236 25.60 9.69 -0.19
CA LEU A 236 24.24 10.21 -0.23
C LEU A 236 24.12 11.53 0.52
N SER A 237 24.86 11.73 1.61
CA SER A 237 24.89 13.01 2.32
C SER A 237 25.60 14.10 1.50
N GLU A 238 26.74 13.78 0.89
CA GLU A 238 27.53 14.73 0.09
C GLU A 238 26.75 15.25 -1.12
N CYS A 239 26.01 14.38 -1.81
CA CYS A 239 25.23 14.76 -2.98
C CYS A 239 23.79 15.21 -2.66
N ASN A 240 23.44 15.44 -1.38
CA ASN A 240 22.06 15.71 -0.94
C ASN A 240 21.04 14.70 -1.51
N ARG A 241 21.44 13.42 -1.58
CA ARG A 241 20.65 12.27 -2.07
C ARG A 241 20.24 12.38 -3.54
N ARG A 242 20.87 13.27 -4.32
CA ARG A 242 20.60 13.51 -5.75
C ARG A 242 21.10 12.40 -6.68
N ILE A 243 21.75 11.37 -6.15
CA ILE A 243 22.21 10.19 -6.89
C ILE A 243 21.47 8.96 -6.35
N GLU A 244 21.05 8.05 -7.24
CA GLU A 244 20.34 6.84 -6.82
C GLU A 244 21.22 5.93 -5.94
N ALA A 245 20.62 5.39 -4.88
CA ALA A 245 21.35 4.57 -3.92
C ALA A 245 21.90 3.29 -4.56
N ASP A 246 21.22 2.73 -5.54
CA ASP A 246 21.65 1.53 -6.27
C ASP A 246 22.83 1.83 -7.20
N GLU A 247 22.82 2.99 -7.86
CA GLU A 247 23.92 3.47 -8.70
C GLU A 247 25.20 3.68 -7.89
N ILE A 248 25.09 4.32 -6.71
CA ILE A 248 26.22 4.43 -5.76
C ILE A 248 26.71 3.05 -5.32
N SER A 249 25.79 2.14 -5.01
CA SER A 249 26.13 0.79 -4.52
C SER A 249 26.90 0.01 -5.60
N GLU A 250 26.51 0.15 -6.86
CA GLU A 250 27.19 -0.46 -8.00
C GLU A 250 28.60 0.12 -8.20
N ILE A 251 28.77 1.44 -8.13
CA ILE A 251 30.07 2.09 -8.27
C ILE A 251 31.02 1.66 -7.13
N ILE A 252 30.54 1.65 -5.88
CA ILE A 252 31.32 1.16 -4.73
C ILE A 252 31.79 -0.28 -4.98
N ARG A 253 30.89 -1.16 -5.44
CA ARG A 253 31.22 -2.56 -5.71
C ARG A 253 32.27 -2.68 -6.82
N ARG A 254 32.11 -1.93 -7.92
CA ARG A 254 33.04 -1.93 -9.06
C ARG A 254 34.40 -1.30 -8.78
N LYS A 255 34.53 -0.40 -7.80
CA LYS A 255 35.82 0.23 -7.46
C LYS A 255 36.54 -0.47 -6.31
N LEU A 256 35.82 -1.02 -5.34
CA LEU A 256 36.40 -1.48 -4.07
C LEU A 256 36.36 -3.00 -3.86
N LEU A 257 35.53 -3.74 -4.61
CA LEU A 257 35.33 -5.18 -4.41
C LEU A 257 35.70 -6.05 -5.63
N SER A 258 35.87 -5.45 -6.81
CA SER A 258 36.26 -6.10 -8.09
C SER A 258 37.77 -6.34 -8.23
N GLY A 259 38.58 -5.92 -7.25
CA GLY A 259 40.02 -6.19 -7.17
C GLY A 259 40.38 -7.34 -6.21
N SER A 260 39.43 -8.24 -5.93
CA SER A 260 39.60 -9.44 -5.09
C SER A 260 39.22 -10.69 -5.87
#